data_AF-A0A1G3AK42-F1
#
_entry.id   AF-A0A1G3AK42-F1
#
_cell.length_a   1.000
_cell.length_b   1.000
_cell.length_c   1.000
_cell.angle_alpha   90.00
_cell.angle_beta   90.00
_cell.angle_gamma   90.00
#
_symmetry.space_group_name_H-M   'P 1'
#
loop_
_entity.id
_entity.type
_entity.pdbx_description
1 polymer ?
#
loop_
_entity_poly.entity_id
_entity_poly.type
_entity_poly.pdbx_seq_one_letter_code
_entity_poly.pdbx_strand_id
1 'polypeptide(L)'
;MDLKSRVRRQLLKVREVSETFLAAFHTPEQWTLQVHDKANHALWFAGHLGTVDNFMISLLAPEKAIAIDVGSIFEMAVWHEALHAGQVTVARRALGVPPLVDVPPKSETAG
;
A
#
# COMPACT_ATOMS: atom_id res chain seq x y z
N MET A 1 0.67 29.24 -15.68
CA MET A 1 1.17 27.85 -15.82
C MET A 1 0.01 26.99 -16.28
N ASP A 2 0.16 26.25 -17.37
CA ASP A 2 -0.90 25.37 -17.87
C ASP A 2 -1.10 24.14 -16.95
N LEU A 3 -2.22 23.44 -17.16
CA LEU A 3 -2.61 22.28 -16.36
C LEU A 3 -1.55 21.18 -16.40
N LYS A 4 -1.00 20.86 -17.58
CA LYS A 4 -0.01 19.79 -17.76
C LYS A 4 1.27 20.11 -17.00
N SER A 5 1.76 21.34 -17.11
CA SER A 5 2.95 21.81 -16.39
C SER A 5 2.73 21.80 -14.87
N ARG A 6 1.55 22.17 -14.40
CA ARG A 6 1.20 22.15 -12.97
C ARG A 6 1.16 20.72 -12.42
N VAL A 7 0.43 19.81 -13.08
CA VAL A 7 0.32 18.40 -12.67
C VAL A 7 1.68 17.72 -12.73
N ARG A 8 2.48 17.98 -13.78
CA ARG A 8 3.86 17.46 -13.87
C ARG A 8 4.72 17.89 -12.68
N ARG A 9 4.67 19.16 -12.30
CA ARG A 9 5.41 19.66 -11.13
C ARG A 9 4.96 18.95 -9.85
N GLN A 10 3.66 18.77 -9.66
CA GLN A 10 3.11 18.08 -8.49
C GLN A 10 3.57 16.62 -8.44
N LEU A 11 3.48 15.89 -9.56
CA LEU A 11 3.94 14.50 -9.67
C LEU A 11 5.44 14.35 -9.33
N LEU A 12 6.28 15.25 -9.85
CA LEU A 12 7.71 15.25 -9.53
C LEU A 12 7.95 15.54 -8.04
N LYS A 13 7.22 16.49 -7.46
CA LYS A 13 7.41 16.84 -6.05
C LYS A 13 6.97 15.71 -5.11
N VAL A 14 5.86 15.04 -5.39
CA VAL A 14 5.42 13.90 -4.56
C VAL A 14 6.35 12.69 -4.71
N ARG A 15 6.95 12.49 -5.89
CA ARG A 15 7.98 11.46 -6.09
C ARG A 15 9.21 11.74 -5.24
N GLU A 16 9.75 12.96 -5.30
CA GLU A 16 10.91 13.39 -4.52
C GLU A 16 10.69 13.17 -3.01
N VAL A 17 9.51 13.54 -2.50
CA VAL A 17 9.18 13.34 -1.08
C VAL A 17 9.14 11.85 -0.73
N SER A 18 8.49 11.03 -1.56
CA SER A 18 8.38 9.59 -1.31
C SER A 18 9.74 8.91 -1.35
N GLU A 19 10.59 9.27 -2.31
CA GLU A 19 11.97 8.75 -2.41
C GLU A 19 12.83 9.19 -1.23
N THR A 20 12.66 10.42 -0.75
CA THR A 20 13.37 10.91 0.45
C THR A 20 13.02 10.07 1.68
N PHE A 21 11.75 9.71 1.87
CA PHE A 21 11.34 8.86 2.99
C PHE A 21 11.83 7.42 2.85
N LEU A 22 11.76 6.87 1.64
CA LEU A 22 12.24 5.51 1.37
C LEU A 22 13.77 5.39 1.49
N ALA A 23 14.52 6.46 1.20
CA ALA A 23 15.96 6.48 1.33
C ALA A 23 16.47 6.37 2.78
N ALA A 24 15.60 6.54 3.78
CA ALA A 24 15.95 6.43 5.19
C ALA A 24 16.13 4.98 5.69
N PHE A 25 15.74 3.98 4.88
CA PHE A 25 15.81 2.56 5.23
C PHE A 25 17.02 1.89 4.56
N HIS A 26 17.96 1.39 5.37
CA HIS A 26 19.26 0.88 4.91
C HIS A 26 19.44 -0.63 5.12
N THR A 27 18.68 -1.25 6.04
CA THR A 27 18.78 -2.70 6.31
C THR A 27 17.44 -3.42 6.08
N PRO A 28 17.45 -4.72 5.75
CA PRO A 28 16.21 -5.50 5.57
C PRO A 28 15.25 -5.41 6.77
N GLU A 29 15.78 -5.36 7.99
CA GLU A 29 14.98 -5.26 9.22
C GLU A 29 14.27 -3.91 9.31
N GLN A 30 14.93 -2.82 8.91
CA GLN A 30 14.30 -1.50 8.84
C GLN A 30 13.18 -1.47 7.79
N TRP A 31 13.39 -2.16 6.66
CA TRP A 31 12.41 -2.27 5.57
C TRP A 31 11.19 -3.13 5.92
N THR A 32 11.33 -4.09 6.83
CA THR A 32 10.30 -5.06 7.21
C THR A 32 9.70 -4.81 8.60
N LEU A 33 10.25 -3.87 9.37
CA LEU A 33 9.70 -3.48 10.67
C LEU A 33 8.27 -2.96 10.52
N GLN A 34 7.36 -3.57 11.29
CA GLN A 34 6.01 -3.08 11.47
C GLN A 34 5.94 -2.32 12.79
N VAL A 35 5.49 -1.05 12.76
CA VAL A 35 5.31 -0.23 13.98
C VAL A 35 4.22 -0.76 14.92
N HIS A 36 3.39 -1.67 14.40
CA HIS A 36 2.34 -2.42 15.09
C HIS A 36 2.10 -3.69 14.29
N ASP A 37 1.75 -4.82 14.92
CA ASP A 37 1.61 -6.16 14.30
C ASP A 37 0.64 -6.25 13.10
N LYS A 38 -0.16 -5.20 12.89
CA LYS A 38 -1.17 -5.10 11.81
C LYS A 38 -0.91 -3.95 10.84
N ALA A 39 0.16 -3.20 11.03
CA ALA A 39 0.54 -2.10 10.15
C ALA A 39 1.40 -2.65 9.01
N ASN A 40 1.29 -2.05 7.82
CA ASN A 40 2.21 -2.36 6.73
C ASN A 40 3.62 -1.86 7.06
N HIS A 41 4.64 -2.59 6.61
CA HIS A 41 6.04 -2.17 6.71
C HIS A 41 6.48 -1.35 5.50
N ALA A 42 7.66 -0.72 5.56
CA ALA A 42 8.15 0.19 4.51
C ALA A 42 8.30 -0.50 3.14
N LEU A 43 8.75 -1.75 3.11
CA LEU A 43 8.90 -2.51 1.86
C LEU A 43 7.55 -2.78 1.19
N TRP A 44 6.51 -3.04 1.98
CA TRP A 44 5.14 -3.18 1.47
C TRP A 44 4.70 -1.86 0.80
N PHE A 45 4.98 -0.72 1.42
CA PHE A 45 4.63 0.59 0.89
C PHE A 45 5.34 0.88 -0.44
N ALA A 46 6.64 0.58 -0.55
CA ALA A 46 7.39 0.75 -1.79
C ALA A 46 6.84 -0.13 -2.93
N GLY A 47 6.52 -1.39 -2.64
CA GLY A 47 5.90 -2.30 -3.60
C GLY A 47 4.51 -1.83 -4.04
N HIS A 48 3.69 -1.37 -3.09
CA HIS A 48 2.37 -0.82 -3.37
C HIS A 48 2.44 0.41 -4.29
N LEU A 49 3.34 1.36 -4.00
CA LEU A 49 3.55 2.53 -4.85
C LEU A 49 3.92 2.14 -6.28
N GLY A 50 4.94 1.30 -6.46
CA GLY A 50 5.40 0.88 -7.79
C GLY A 50 4.32 0.15 -8.58
N THR A 51 3.51 -0.66 -7.89
CA THR A 51 2.40 -1.41 -8.51
C THR A 51 1.29 -0.47 -9.00
N VAL A 52 0.86 0.49 -8.16
CA VAL A 52 -0.17 1.47 -8.54
C VAL A 52 0.33 2.40 -9.64
N ASP A 53 1.59 2.84 -9.59
CA ASP A 53 2.20 3.63 -10.66
C ASP A 53 2.14 2.89 -12.01
N ASN A 54 2.52 1.61 -12.01
CA ASN A 54 2.52 0.79 -13.21
C ASN A 54 1.11 0.55 -13.76
N PHE A 55 0.13 0.34 -12.89
CA PHE A 55 -1.28 0.27 -13.28
C PHE A 55 -1.75 1.58 -13.92
N MET A 56 -1.45 2.74 -13.34
CA MET A 56 -1.85 4.03 -13.91
C MET A 56 -1.15 4.30 -15.25
N ILE A 57 0.11 3.89 -15.40
CA ILE A 57 0.82 3.94 -16.68
C ILE A 57 0.13 3.03 -17.71
N SER A 58 -0.32 1.83 -17.33
CA SER A 58 -0.98 0.92 -18.29
C SER A 58 -2.28 1.49 -18.87
N LEU A 59 -2.99 2.33 -18.11
CA LEU A 59 -4.19 3.04 -18.57
C LEU A 59 -3.89 4.19 -19.54
N LEU A 60 -2.73 4.83 -19.43
CA LEU A 60 -2.38 6.05 -20.17
C LEU A 60 -1.40 5.83 -21.33
N ALA A 61 -0.50 4.87 -21.17
CA ALA A 61 0.61 4.53 -22.06
C ALA A 61 0.96 3.04 -21.87
N PRO A 62 0.08 2.12 -22.32
CA PRO A 62 0.23 0.68 -22.09
C PRO A 62 1.56 0.11 -22.58
N GLU A 63 2.15 0.70 -23.61
CA GLU A 63 3.47 0.31 -24.13
C GLU A 63 4.64 0.62 -23.17
N LYS A 64 4.40 1.45 -22.15
CA LYS A 64 5.37 1.82 -21.12
C LYS A 64 5.13 1.11 -19.80
N ALA A 65 4.01 0.41 -19.66
CA ALA A 65 3.78 -0.40 -18.49
C ALA A 65 4.81 -1.53 -18.48
N ILE A 66 5.44 -1.75 -17.33
CA ILE A 66 6.20 -2.97 -17.09
C ILE A 66 5.17 -4.10 -17.20
N ALA A 67 5.42 -5.05 -18.10
CA ALA A 67 4.59 -6.23 -18.25
C ALA A 67 4.63 -7.02 -16.94
N ILE A 68 3.63 -6.78 -16.10
CA ILE A 68 3.30 -7.62 -14.96
C ILE A 68 2.70 -8.88 -15.54
N ASP A 69 3.28 -10.03 -15.20
CA ASP A 69 2.70 -11.30 -15.62
C ASP A 69 1.28 -11.43 -15.05
N VAL A 70 0.48 -12.31 -15.67
CA VAL A 70 -0.91 -12.52 -15.28
C VAL A 70 -1.05 -12.89 -13.79
N GLY A 71 -0.08 -13.62 -13.24
CA GLY A 71 -0.04 -13.97 -11.81
C GLY A 71 0.07 -12.72 -10.93
N SER A 72 0.99 -11.81 -11.26
CA SER A 72 1.16 -10.53 -10.56
C SER A 72 -0.11 -9.65 -10.56
N ILE A 73 -0.94 -9.72 -11.60
CA ILE A 73 -2.24 -9.01 -11.65
C ILE A 73 -3.23 -9.60 -10.64
N PHE A 74 -3.32 -10.94 -10.57
CA PHE A 74 -4.18 -11.59 -9.59
C PHE A 74 -3.70 -11.35 -8.16
N GLU A 75 -2.38 -11.39 -7.93
CA GLU A 75 -1.80 -11.02 -6.63
C GLU A 75 -2.15 -9.57 -6.27
N MET A 76 -1.97 -8.62 -7.19
CA MET A 76 -2.37 -7.22 -6.97
C MET A 76 -3.86 -7.09 -6.65
N ALA A 77 -4.74 -7.82 -7.34
CA ALA A 77 -6.18 -7.79 -7.10
C ALA A 77 -6.53 -8.30 -5.69
N VAL A 78 -5.93 -9.41 -5.26
CA VAL A 78 -6.10 -9.95 -3.90
C VAL A 78 -5.62 -8.93 -2.86
N TRP A 79 -4.45 -8.33 -3.07
CA TRP A 79 -3.90 -7.32 -2.16
C TRP A 79 -4.76 -6.06 -2.08
N HIS A 80 -5.24 -5.56 -3.22
CA HIS A 80 -6.08 -4.39 -3.32
C HIS A 80 -7.42 -4.60 -2.59
N GLU A 81 -8.07 -5.74 -2.82
CA GLU A 81 -9.33 -6.07 -2.17
C GLU A 81 -9.16 -6.25 -0.67
N ALA A 82 -8.11 -6.96 -0.22
CA ALA A 82 -7.80 -7.13 1.19
C ALA A 82 -7.55 -5.79 1.91
N LEU A 83 -6.87 -4.85 1.26
CA LEU A 83 -6.60 -3.53 1.83
C LEU A 83 -7.89 -2.71 2.00
N HIS A 84 -8.73 -2.67 0.98
CA HIS A 84 -10.01 -1.97 1.08
C HIS A 84 -10.96 -2.63 2.08
N ALA A 85 -10.96 -3.96 2.18
CA ALA A 85 -11.69 -4.66 3.24
C ALA A 85 -11.21 -4.27 4.65
N GLY A 86 -9.89 -4.06 4.82
CA GLY A 86 -9.30 -3.52 6.04
C GLY A 86 -9.82 -2.11 6.38
N GLN A 87 -9.85 -1.21 5.40
CA GLN A 87 -10.38 0.15 5.56
C GLN A 87 -11.87 0.15 5.95
N VAL A 88 -12.68 -0.68 5.30
CA VAL A 88 -14.11 -0.86 5.62
C VAL A 88 -14.28 -1.37 7.05
N THR A 89 -13.40 -2.26 7.51
CA THR A 89 -13.44 -2.76 8.89
C THR A 89 -13.18 -1.66 9.91
N VAL A 90 -12.24 -0.75 9.65
CA VAL A 90 -11.99 0.43 10.51
C VAL A 90 -13.22 1.33 10.55
N ALA A 91 -13.81 1.63 9.39
CA ALA A 91 -15.02 2.46 9.30
C ALA A 91 -16.20 1.84 10.07
N ARG A 92 -16.42 0.52 9.94
CA ARG A 92 -17.45 -0.22 10.69
C ARG A 92 -17.27 -0.08 12.20
N ARG A 93 -16.04 -0.21 12.71
CA ARG A 93 -15.74 -0.07 14.13
C ARG A 93 -15.99 1.34 14.64
N ALA A 94 -15.62 2.35 13.84
CA ALA A 94 -15.89 3.76 14.18
C ALA A 94 -17.40 4.05 14.30
N LEU A 95 -18.24 3.29 13.58
CA LEU A 95 -19.71 3.37 13.65
C LEU A 95 -20.32 2.48 14.77
N GLY A 96 -19.49 1.84 15.60
CA GLY A 96 -19.96 0.93 16.66
C GLY A 96 -20.49 -0.41 16.15
N VAL A 97 -20.27 -0.75 14.88
CA VAL A 97 -20.70 -2.04 14.32
C VAL A 97 -19.72 -3.14 14.79
N PRO A 98 -20.22 -4.25 15.38
CA PRO A 98 -19.36 -5.31 15.88
C PRO A 98 -18.55 -5.96 14.73
N PRO A 99 -17.34 -6.47 15.02
CA PRO A 99 -16.56 -7.25 14.06
C PRO A 99 -17.35 -8.45 13.53
N LEU A 100 -17.18 -8.77 12.25
CA LEU A 100 -17.80 -9.94 11.63
C LEU A 100 -17.06 -11.25 11.93
N VAL A 101 -15.82 -11.15 12.38
CA VAL A 101 -14.97 -12.29 12.72
C VAL A 101 -14.58 -12.14 14.16
N ASP A 102 -14.88 -13.15 14.96
CA ASP A 102 -14.56 -13.17 16.38
C ASP A 102 -13.04 -13.09 16.55
N VAL A 103 -12.61 -12.29 17.53
CA VAL A 103 -11.22 -12.35 17.98
C VAL A 103 -11.07 -13.70 18.70
N PRO A 104 -10.14 -14.57 18.31
CA PRO A 104 -9.87 -15.77 19.08
C PRO A 104 -9.62 -15.38 20.54
N PRO A 105 -10.17 -16.13 21.52
CA PRO A 105 -9.93 -15.82 22.91
C PRO A 105 -8.42 -15.72 23.14
N LYS A 106 -7.97 -14.64 23.81
CA LYS A 106 -6.58 -14.53 24.22
C LYS A 106 -6.26 -15.78 25.05
N SER A 107 -5.28 -16.57 24.63
CA SER A 107 -4.81 -17.68 25.46
C SER A 107 -4.29 -17.08 26.77
N GLU A 108 -4.96 -17.42 27.86
CA GLU A 108 -4.46 -17.18 29.21
C GLU A 108 -3.24 -18.09 29.43
N THR A 109 -2.06 -17.63 29.04
CA THR A 109 -0.78 -18.25 29.38
C THR A 109 0.26 -17.15 29.54
N ALA A 110 0.97 -16.98 30.64
CA ALA A 110 0.90 -17.53 31.99
C ALA A 110 1.69 -16.54 32.86
N GLY A 111 1.24 -16.31 34.09
CA GLY A 111 2.06 -15.67 35.12
C GLY A 111 3.16 -16.59 35.63
#